data_AF-A0AAV4I1E0-F1
#
_entry.id   AF-A0AAV4I1E0-F1
#
_cell.length_a   1.000
_cell.length_b   1.000
_cell.length_c   1.000
_cell.angle_alpha   90.00
_cell.angle_beta   90.00
_cell.angle_gamma   90.00
#
_symmetry.space_group_name_H-M   'P 1'
#
loop_
_entity.id
_entity.type
_entity.pdbx_description
1 polymer ?
#
loop_
_entity_poly.entity_id
_entity_poly.type
_entity_poly.pdbx_seq_one_letter_code
_entity_poly.pdbx_strand_id
1 'polypeptide(L)'
;MGSWDERYSYVKTNVKKVKKKQARSESDERDSSYEWNLSSEGEHKQVSRKMFASSLGLSERTLCSWLTKEKPNVVPAVEPEVTNPQTINKPLSEEDKKFLEEWLLAIPTVPSHYCRKQTSYEGKRFIHEGRSQHQLHSDYTQSCHEKGFKAVGWKYFMELSTD
;
A
#
# COMPACT_ATOMS: atom_id res chain seq x y z
N MET A 1 23.55 -1.24 -24.10
CA MET A 1 22.28 -1.73 -23.55
C MET A 1 21.11 -0.95 -24.11
N GLY A 2 20.65 -1.37 -25.28
CA GLY A 2 19.65 -0.66 -26.08
C GLY A 2 18.22 -1.13 -25.84
N SER A 3 18.00 -2.42 -25.49
CA SER A 3 16.64 -2.98 -25.36
C SER A 3 16.25 -3.27 -23.91
N TRP A 4 14.95 -3.23 -23.62
CA TRP A 4 14.39 -3.58 -22.31
C TRP A 4 14.66 -5.04 -21.92
N ASP A 5 14.71 -5.93 -22.91
CA ASP A 5 14.98 -7.35 -22.69
C ASP A 5 16.46 -7.63 -22.38
N GLU A 6 17.37 -6.88 -23.00
CA GLU A 6 18.81 -6.90 -22.67
C GLU A 6 19.04 -6.43 -21.24
N ARG A 7 18.38 -5.33 -20.83
CA ARG A 7 18.44 -4.83 -19.44
C ARG A 7 17.87 -5.85 -18.46
N TYR A 8 16.72 -6.45 -18.77
CA TYR A 8 16.11 -7.47 -17.92
C TYR A 8 17.04 -8.68 -17.74
N SER A 9 17.61 -9.18 -18.83
CA SER A 9 18.53 -10.32 -18.83
C SER A 9 19.80 -9.99 -18.03
N TYR A 10 20.31 -8.76 -18.17
CA TYR A 10 21.44 -8.29 -17.38
C TYR A 10 21.13 -8.24 -15.87
N VAL A 11 19.95 -7.72 -15.49
CA VAL A 11 19.51 -7.68 -14.09
C VAL A 11 19.40 -9.09 -13.51
N LYS A 12 18.78 -10.03 -14.23
CA LYS A 12 18.65 -11.42 -13.78
C LYS A 12 20.01 -12.13 -13.59
N THR A 13 20.97 -11.82 -14.44
CA THR A 13 22.31 -12.44 -14.37
C THR A 13 23.12 -11.90 -13.20
N ASN A 14 22.99 -10.60 -12.92
CA ASN A 14 23.85 -9.91 -11.95
C ASN A 14 23.22 -9.77 -10.55
N VAL A 15 21.92 -10.00 -10.40
CA VAL A 15 21.23 -9.95 -9.11
C VAL A 15 20.97 -11.35 -8.60
N LYS A 16 21.49 -11.66 -7.41
CA LYS A 16 21.33 -12.97 -6.77
C LYS A 16 20.42 -12.86 -5.54
N LYS A 17 19.48 -13.80 -5.40
CA LYS A 17 18.64 -13.92 -4.21
C LYS A 17 19.42 -14.71 -3.15
N VAL A 18 19.68 -14.10 -2.00
CA VAL A 18 20.50 -14.67 -0.93
C VAL A 18 19.66 -14.83 0.33
N LYS A 19 19.76 -15.98 0.98
CA LYS A 19 19.07 -16.23 2.26
C LYS A 19 19.70 -15.38 3.35
N LYS A 20 18.88 -14.82 4.23
CA LYS A 20 19.40 -14.09 5.38
C LYS A 20 20.08 -15.09 6.31
N LYS A 21 21.27 -14.72 6.83
CA LYS A 21 22.02 -15.58 7.76
C LYS A 21 21.32 -15.78 9.11
N GLN A 22 20.42 -14.86 9.48
CA GLN A 22 19.64 -14.91 10.71
C GLN A 22 18.24 -14.34 10.46
N ALA A 23 17.21 -15.10 10.83
CA ALA A 23 15.83 -14.61 10.93
C ALA A 23 15.65 -13.90 12.27
N ARG A 24 14.97 -12.75 12.30
CA ARG A 24 14.69 -12.04 13.56
C ARG A 24 13.47 -12.60 14.29
N SER A 25 12.60 -13.31 13.60
CA SER A 25 11.46 -14.03 14.15
C SER A 25 11.09 -15.25 13.30
N GLU A 26 10.34 -16.18 13.88
CA GLU A 26 9.85 -17.40 13.22
C GLU A 26 8.81 -17.08 12.13
N SER A 27 8.21 -15.89 12.17
CA SER A 27 7.20 -15.39 11.22
C SER A 27 7.75 -14.34 10.23
N ASP A 28 9.07 -14.21 10.11
CA ASP A 28 9.68 -13.19 9.27
C ASP A 28 9.54 -13.61 7.79
N GLU A 29 8.42 -13.24 7.15
CA GLU A 29 8.06 -13.60 5.75
C GLU A 29 9.13 -13.20 4.71
N ARG A 30 10.09 -12.36 5.11
CA ARG A 30 11.21 -11.90 4.27
C ARG A 30 12.47 -12.73 4.55
N ASP A 31 12.44 -14.02 4.24
CA ASP A 31 13.58 -14.95 4.42
C ASP A 31 14.77 -14.65 3.47
N SER A 32 14.52 -13.87 2.42
CA SER A 32 15.52 -13.57 1.38
C SER A 32 15.83 -12.09 1.21
N SER A 33 17.09 -11.80 0.92
CA SER A 33 17.62 -10.52 0.44
C SER A 33 18.15 -10.65 -0.99
N TYR A 34 18.53 -9.54 -1.61
CA TYR A 34 19.15 -9.52 -2.94
C TYR A 34 20.56 -8.91 -2.87
N GLU A 35 21.52 -9.58 -3.50
CA GLU A 35 22.86 -9.06 -3.76
C GLU A 35 22.91 -8.50 -5.18
N TRP A 36 23.29 -7.23 -5.28
CA TRP A 36 23.34 -6.48 -6.53
C TRP A 36 24.78 -6.35 -6.96
N ASN A 37 25.13 -6.88 -8.12
CA ASN A 37 26.49 -6.81 -8.65
C ASN A 37 26.51 -6.04 -9.95
N LEU A 38 27.53 -5.22 -10.19
CA LEU A 38 27.75 -4.56 -11.47
C LEU A 38 29.02 -5.11 -12.09
N SER A 39 28.94 -5.52 -13.36
CA SER A 39 30.10 -5.98 -14.12
C SER A 39 30.82 -4.77 -14.75
N SER A 40 32.05 -4.49 -14.34
CA SER A 40 32.90 -3.47 -14.95
C SER A 40 34.28 -4.09 -15.22
N GLU A 41 34.79 -3.97 -16.45
CA GLU A 41 36.15 -4.39 -16.81
C GLU A 41 36.48 -5.87 -16.46
N GLY A 42 35.48 -6.76 -16.54
CA GLY A 42 35.65 -8.19 -16.23
C GLY A 42 35.52 -8.55 -14.74
N GLU A 43 35.35 -7.56 -13.85
CA GLU A 43 35.10 -7.78 -12.42
C GLU A 43 33.63 -7.54 -12.06
N HIS A 44 33.09 -8.36 -11.16
CA HIS A 44 31.79 -8.14 -10.54
C HIS A 44 31.97 -7.42 -9.21
N LYS A 45 31.48 -6.17 -9.13
CA LYS A 45 31.53 -5.36 -7.91
C LYS A 45 30.15 -5.32 -7.27
N GLN A 46 30.06 -5.69 -5.99
CA GLN A 46 28.84 -5.58 -5.23
C GLN A 46 28.52 -4.10 -4.99
N VAL A 47 27.28 -3.70 -5.29
CA VAL A 47 26.81 -2.32 -5.18
C VAL A 47 25.50 -2.27 -4.40
N SER A 48 25.11 -1.06 -3.99
CA SER A 48 23.77 -0.86 -3.44
C SER A 48 22.71 -0.98 -4.54
N ARG A 49 21.48 -1.33 -4.13
CA ARG A 49 20.31 -1.35 -5.03
C ARG A 49 20.14 -0.04 -5.80
N LYS A 50 20.29 1.09 -5.10
CA LYS A 50 20.13 2.44 -5.68
C LYS A 50 21.17 2.71 -6.76
N MET A 51 22.44 2.39 -6.47
CA MET A 51 23.53 2.56 -7.44
C MET A 51 23.29 1.68 -8.68
N PHE A 52 22.92 0.42 -8.48
CA PHE A 52 22.61 -0.49 -9.58
C PHE A 52 21.47 0.01 -10.47
N ALA A 53 20.41 0.55 -9.85
CA ALA A 53 19.29 1.16 -10.57
C ALA A 53 19.73 2.38 -11.39
N SER A 54 20.52 3.28 -10.77
CA SER A 54 21.05 4.47 -11.43
C SER A 54 21.98 4.13 -12.60
N SER A 55 22.87 3.14 -12.45
CA SER A 55 23.77 2.70 -13.53
C SER A 55 23.03 2.15 -14.75
N LEU A 56 21.86 1.54 -14.56
CA LEU A 56 21.01 1.03 -15.65
C LEU A 56 19.96 2.03 -16.15
N GLY A 57 19.86 3.22 -15.53
CA GLY A 57 18.81 4.19 -15.82
C GLY A 57 17.41 3.66 -15.51
N LEU A 58 17.27 2.82 -14.48
CA LEU A 58 16.03 2.18 -14.08
C LEU A 58 15.52 2.72 -12.74
N SER A 59 14.20 2.65 -12.53
CA SER A 59 13.63 2.90 -11.22
C SER A 59 13.79 1.67 -10.31
N GLU A 60 13.95 1.90 -9.00
CA GLU A 60 14.00 0.82 -8.02
C GLU A 60 12.73 -0.07 -8.05
N ARG A 61 11.58 0.54 -8.36
CA ARG A 61 10.30 -0.17 -8.48
C ARG A 61 10.31 -1.16 -9.64
N THR A 62 10.90 -0.78 -10.77
CA THR A 62 11.06 -1.63 -11.95
C THR A 62 11.88 -2.86 -11.62
N LEU A 63 13.03 -2.67 -10.94
CA LEU A 63 13.88 -3.78 -10.51
C LEU A 63 13.15 -4.74 -9.58
N CYS A 64 12.42 -4.22 -8.58
CA CYS A 64 11.60 -5.06 -7.70
C CYS A 64 10.55 -5.84 -8.47
N SER A 65 9.83 -5.18 -9.39
CA SER A 65 8.81 -5.86 -10.19
C SER A 65 9.40 -7.01 -11.02
N TRP A 66 10.63 -6.88 -11.53
CA TRP A 66 11.28 -7.92 -12.32
C TRP A 66 11.80 -9.09 -11.51
N LEU A 67 12.17 -8.85 -10.25
CA LEU A 67 12.64 -9.88 -9.33
C LEU A 67 11.48 -10.63 -8.67
N THR A 68 10.35 -9.95 -8.43
CA THR A 68 9.14 -10.56 -7.86
C THR A 68 8.35 -11.34 -8.90
N LYS A 69 8.30 -10.87 -10.14
CA LYS A 69 7.60 -11.57 -11.23
C LYS A 69 8.59 -12.48 -11.95
N GLU A 70 8.54 -13.78 -11.66
CA GLU A 70 9.07 -14.76 -12.61
C GLU A 70 8.39 -14.49 -13.96
N LYS A 71 9.16 -14.23 -15.02
CA LYS A 71 8.60 -14.05 -16.37
C LYS A 71 7.64 -15.22 -16.61
N PRO A 72 6.34 -15.01 -16.89
CA PRO A 72 5.53 -16.11 -17.41
C PRO A 72 6.25 -16.63 -18.65
N ASN A 73 6.41 -17.96 -18.72
CA ASN A 73 7.05 -18.62 -19.85
C ASN A 73 6.52 -18.03 -21.17
N VAL A 74 7.44 -17.77 -22.09
CA VAL A 74 7.17 -17.30 -23.44
C VAL A 74 6.31 -18.35 -24.16
N VAL A 75 5.00 -18.17 -24.09
CA VAL A 75 4.08 -18.59 -25.13
C VAL A 75 3.86 -17.35 -25.98
N PRO A 76 4.01 -17.38 -27.31
CA PRO A 76 3.73 -16.21 -28.14
C PRO A 76 2.21 -16.03 -28.18
N ALA A 77 1.68 -15.32 -27.19
CA ALA A 77 0.28 -15.02 -27.08
C ALA A 77 0.16 -13.51 -26.89
N VAL A 78 -0.28 -12.87 -27.96
CA VAL A 78 -1.09 -11.64 -28.04
C VAL A 78 -0.67 -10.52 -27.10
N GLU A 79 -0.30 -9.39 -27.69
CA GLU A 79 -0.12 -8.10 -27.01
C GLU A 79 -1.07 -8.00 -25.81
N PRO A 80 -0.57 -7.88 -24.57
CA PRO A 80 -1.45 -7.62 -23.46
C PRO A 80 -1.97 -6.22 -23.68
N GLU A 81 -3.17 -6.12 -24.26
CA GLU A 81 -3.99 -4.95 -24.10
C GLU A 81 -3.93 -4.60 -22.63
N VAL A 82 -3.43 -3.41 -22.36
CA VAL A 82 -3.37 -2.77 -21.04
C VAL A 82 -4.81 -2.63 -20.52
N THR A 83 -5.42 -3.74 -20.14
CA THR A 83 -6.48 -3.78 -19.16
C THR A 83 -5.79 -3.53 -17.83
N ASN A 84 -5.40 -2.27 -17.63
CA ASN A 84 -5.58 -1.67 -16.31
C ASN A 84 -6.97 -2.14 -15.86
N PRO A 85 -7.12 -2.86 -14.74
CA PRO A 85 -8.41 -2.85 -14.08
C PRO A 85 -8.62 -1.39 -13.74
N GLN A 86 -9.26 -0.66 -14.66
CA GLN A 86 -9.98 0.54 -14.34
C GLN A 86 -11.01 0.02 -13.35
N THR A 87 -10.64 0.02 -12.07
CA THR A 87 -11.62 0.08 -11.01
C THR A 87 -12.41 1.31 -11.38
N ILE A 88 -13.55 1.10 -12.05
CA ILE A 88 -14.50 2.16 -12.35
C ILE A 88 -14.80 2.70 -10.97
N ASN A 89 -14.17 3.83 -10.64
CA ASN A 89 -14.37 4.52 -9.39
C ASN A 89 -15.77 5.07 -9.50
N LYS A 90 -16.79 4.23 -9.25
CA LYS A 90 -18.17 4.67 -9.18
C LYS A 90 -18.18 5.83 -8.19
N PRO A 91 -18.69 7.01 -8.57
CA PRO A 91 -18.79 8.12 -7.64
C PRO A 91 -19.55 7.66 -6.40
N LEU A 92 -19.14 8.15 -5.23
CA LEU A 92 -19.82 7.88 -3.98
C LEU A 92 -21.26 8.41 -4.11
N SER A 93 -22.27 7.58 -3.83
CA SER A 93 -23.66 8.02 -3.88
C SER A 93 -23.94 8.98 -2.73
N GLU A 94 -24.89 9.90 -2.91
CA GLU A 94 -25.38 10.73 -1.80
C GLU A 94 -26.00 9.88 -0.68
N GLU A 95 -26.49 8.69 -1.02
CA GLU A 95 -27.01 7.70 -0.05
C GLU A 95 -25.88 7.14 0.83
N ASP A 96 -24.71 6.86 0.25
CA ASP A 96 -23.55 6.35 1.00
C ASP A 96 -23.03 7.38 2.01
N LYS A 97 -23.12 8.67 1.66
CA LYS A 97 -22.74 9.79 2.54
C LYS A 97 -23.72 9.95 3.70
N LYS A 98 -25.02 9.92 3.42
CA LYS A 98 -26.05 9.95 4.46
C LYS A 98 -25.92 8.78 5.43
N PHE A 99 -25.62 7.60 4.90
CA PHE A 99 -25.35 6.43 5.73
C PHE A 99 -24.16 6.66 6.68
N LEU A 100 -23.08 7.28 6.21
CA LEU A 100 -21.93 7.62 7.06
C LEU A 100 -22.32 8.61 8.17
N GLU A 101 -23.09 9.65 7.86
CA GLU A 101 -23.56 10.62 8.85
C GLU A 101 -24.45 9.96 9.92
N GLU A 102 -25.42 9.16 9.49
CA GLU A 102 -26.29 8.39 10.40
C GLU A 102 -25.48 7.43 11.27
N TRP A 103 -24.49 6.76 10.68
CA TRP A 103 -23.62 5.83 11.40
C TRP A 103 -22.76 6.54 12.45
N LEU A 104 -22.17 7.70 12.11
CA LEU A 104 -21.39 8.51 13.04
C LEU A 104 -22.24 9.04 14.21
N LEU A 105 -23.50 9.41 13.95
CA LEU A 105 -24.44 9.85 14.99
C LEU A 105 -24.83 8.73 15.95
N ALA A 106 -24.85 7.47 15.50
CA ALA A 106 -25.21 6.31 16.30
C ALA A 106 -24.10 5.86 17.27
N ILE A 107 -22.87 6.35 17.11
CA ILE A 107 -21.74 5.96 17.97
C ILE A 107 -21.94 6.52 19.39
N PRO A 108 -21.74 5.71 20.45
CA PRO A 108 -21.80 6.21 21.81
C PRO A 108 -20.69 7.24 22.05
N THR A 109 -21.09 8.48 22.34
CA THR A 109 -20.18 9.58 22.64
C THR A 109 -20.05 9.81 24.13
N VAL A 110 -18.85 10.11 24.58
CA VAL A 110 -18.56 10.48 25.97
C VAL A 110 -18.40 12.00 26.06
N PRO A 111 -18.96 12.66 27.09
CA PRO A 111 -18.67 14.07 27.34
C PRO A 111 -17.18 14.25 27.65
N SER A 112 -16.58 15.35 27.21
CA SER A 112 -15.21 15.69 27.59
C SER A 112 -15.12 15.98 29.08
N HIS A 113 -14.82 14.94 29.86
CA HIS A 113 -14.72 15.01 31.31
C HIS A 113 -13.69 16.07 31.78
N TYR A 114 -12.69 16.37 30.96
CA TYR A 114 -11.59 17.29 31.28
C TYR A 114 -11.63 18.63 30.54
N CYS A 115 -12.53 18.85 29.58
CA CYS A 115 -12.58 20.10 28.81
C CYS A 115 -13.53 21.13 29.43
N ARG A 116 -13.51 21.25 30.76
CA ARG A 116 -14.28 22.26 31.49
C ARG A 116 -13.78 23.66 31.07
N LYS A 117 -14.53 24.33 30.19
CA LYS A 117 -14.37 25.75 29.75
C LYS A 117 -13.38 26.06 28.61
N GLN A 118 -13.29 25.29 27.54
CA GLN A 118 -12.80 25.88 26.28
C GLN A 118 -13.87 25.85 25.21
N THR A 119 -14.13 27.01 24.60
CA THR A 119 -15.07 27.18 23.47
C THR A 119 -14.69 26.26 22.30
N SER A 120 -13.41 25.93 22.14
CA SER A 120 -12.91 25.00 21.12
C SER A 120 -13.38 23.55 21.27
N TYR A 121 -14.01 23.17 22.40
CA TYR A 121 -14.57 21.84 22.64
C TYR A 121 -16.09 21.83 22.72
N GLU A 122 -16.74 22.98 22.56
CA GLU A 122 -18.19 23.09 22.50
C GLU A 122 -18.68 22.46 21.18
N GLY A 123 -19.45 21.38 21.29
CA GLY A 123 -19.93 20.60 20.13
C GLY A 123 -19.09 19.37 19.75
N LYS A 124 -17.88 19.19 20.32
CA LYS A 124 -17.04 18.03 20.01
C LYS A 124 -17.52 16.77 20.72
N ARG A 125 -17.59 15.67 19.96
CA ARG A 125 -17.97 14.33 20.43
C ARG A 125 -16.73 13.47 20.63
N PHE A 126 -16.58 12.90 21.82
CA PHE A 126 -15.43 12.05 22.12
C PHE A 126 -15.83 10.59 22.09
N ILE A 127 -14.97 9.77 21.49
CA ILE A 127 -15.14 8.31 21.47
C ILE A 127 -14.67 7.76 22.82
N HIS A 128 -15.31 6.68 23.30
CA HIS A 128 -14.92 6.00 24.52
C HIS A 128 -13.47 5.50 24.47
N GLU A 129 -12.81 5.45 25.63
CA GLU A 129 -11.40 5.07 25.77
C GLU A 129 -11.13 3.70 25.13
N GLY A 130 -10.03 3.61 24.38
CA GLY A 130 -9.57 2.36 23.75
C GLY A 130 -10.00 2.14 22.29
N ARG A 131 -10.85 2.99 21.71
CA ARG A 131 -11.12 2.96 20.26
C ARG A 131 -10.30 3.99 19.50
N SER A 132 -9.48 3.51 18.57
CA SER A 132 -8.77 4.36 17.61
C SER A 132 -9.66 4.72 16.42
N GLN A 133 -9.36 5.84 15.74
CA GLN A 133 -10.03 6.22 14.49
C GLN A 133 -9.93 5.12 13.41
N HIS A 134 -8.82 4.38 13.37
CA HIS A 134 -8.63 3.26 12.45
C HIS A 134 -9.59 2.10 12.74
N GLN A 135 -9.80 1.76 14.01
CA GLN A 135 -10.80 0.77 14.41
C GLN A 135 -12.20 1.25 14.08
N LEU A 136 -12.49 2.55 14.24
CA LEU A 136 -13.77 3.14 13.85
C LEU A 136 -14.04 2.95 12.35
N HIS A 137 -13.04 3.23 11.49
CA HIS A 137 -13.18 3.03 10.06
C HIS A 137 -13.33 1.55 9.71
N SER A 138 -12.63 0.65 10.41
CA SER A 138 -12.81 -0.80 10.25
C SER A 138 -14.26 -1.22 10.55
N ASP A 139 -14.80 -0.83 11.71
CA ASP A 139 -16.19 -1.14 12.10
C ASP A 139 -17.22 -0.57 11.11
N TYR A 140 -16.95 0.64 10.61
CA TYR A 140 -17.76 1.27 9.56
C TYR A 140 -17.71 0.46 8.27
N THR A 141 -16.53 0.06 7.80
CA THR A 141 -16.41 -0.72 6.55
C THR A 141 -17.14 -2.06 6.66
N GLN A 142 -17.12 -2.69 7.84
CA GLN A 142 -17.87 -3.89 8.11
C GLN A 142 -19.39 -3.61 8.07
N SER A 143 -19.84 -2.53 8.71
CA SER A 143 -21.25 -2.11 8.70
C SER A 143 -21.75 -1.79 7.28
N CYS A 144 -20.89 -1.18 6.44
CA CYS A 144 -21.18 -0.94 5.02
C CYS A 144 -21.34 -2.25 4.25
N HIS A 145 -20.46 -3.22 4.48
CA HIS A 145 -20.51 -4.51 3.81
C HIS A 145 -21.79 -5.29 4.17
N GLU A 146 -22.19 -5.27 5.44
CA GLU A 146 -23.42 -5.91 5.92
C GLU A 146 -24.69 -5.31 5.30
N LYS A 147 -24.71 -3.99 5.10
CA LYS A 147 -25.85 -3.26 4.52
C LYS A 147 -25.80 -3.10 3.00
N GLY A 148 -24.70 -3.53 2.36
CA GLY A 148 -24.49 -3.45 0.92
C GLY A 148 -24.16 -2.04 0.39
N PHE A 149 -23.74 -1.11 1.26
CA PHE A 149 -23.31 0.24 0.87
C PHE A 149 -21.84 0.28 0.49
N LYS A 150 -21.46 1.28 -0.32
CA LYS A 150 -20.06 1.47 -0.69
C LYS A 150 -19.33 2.19 0.44
N ALA A 151 -18.31 1.54 1.00
CA ALA A 151 -17.50 2.14 2.04
C ALA A 151 -16.71 3.36 1.51
N VAL A 152 -16.78 4.42 2.30
CA VAL A 152 -16.01 5.65 2.11
C VAL A 152 -14.52 5.42 2.38
N GLY A 153 -13.66 6.10 1.61
CA GLY A 153 -12.21 6.07 1.79
C GLY A 153 -11.75 6.77 3.08
N TRP A 154 -10.66 6.27 3.67
CA TRP A 154 -10.09 6.75 4.93
C TRP A 154 -9.98 8.28 5.05
N LYS A 155 -9.51 8.96 3.99
CA LYS A 155 -9.31 10.41 4.00
C LYS A 155 -10.61 11.19 4.21
N TYR A 156 -11.68 10.81 3.51
CA TYR A 156 -12.98 11.49 3.60
C TYR A 156 -13.69 11.15 4.92
N PHE A 157 -13.53 9.91 5.39
CA PHE A 157 -14.00 9.50 6.71
C PHE A 157 -13.38 10.35 7.83
N MET A 158 -12.07 10.58 7.75
CA MET A 158 -11.34 11.40 8.73
C MET A 158 -11.81 12.86 8.72
N GLU A 159 -12.01 13.44 7.54
CA GLU A 159 -12.48 14.82 7.37
C GLU A 159 -13.84 15.02 8.06
N LEU A 160 -14.81 14.13 7.79
CA LEU A 160 -16.14 14.17 8.42
C LEU A 160 -16.15 13.83 9.92
N SER A 161 -15.19 13.05 10.40
CA SER A 161 -15.11 12.68 11.83
C SER A 161 -14.50 13.77 12.72
N THR A 162 -13.89 14.79 12.11
CA THR A 162 -13.16 15.86 12.82
C THR A 162 -13.99 17.14 12.97
N ASP A 163 -15.02 17.31 12.13
CA ASP A 163 -16.05 18.36 12.24
C ASP A 163 -17.03 18.09 13.40
#